data_AF-A0A4U0Z8G6-F1
#
_entry.id   AF-A0A4U0Z8G6-F1
#
_cell.length_a   1.000
_cell.length_b   1.000
_cell.length_c   1.000
_cell.angle_alpha   90.00
_cell.angle_beta   90.00
_cell.angle_gamma   90.00
#
_symmetry.space_group_name_H-M   'P 1'
#
loop_
_entity.id
_entity.type
_entity.pdbx_description
1 polymer ?
#
loop_
_entity_poly.entity_id
_entity_poly.type
_entity_poly.pdbx_seq_one_letter_code
_entity_poly.pdbx_strand_id
1 'polypeptide(L)'
;MASTKAGLFNFIVIGLVLAVMAASYVYHATPIIEEAEKVNKENAVAQFQRVVMLARAQWIKTKQSKVLIYETDFDASGSVKQQKEVAAEVFVNAKGWPEGLEANQGNACEYLFTLATLREFDMSSDVSVSDKYVNGYLQCAFSIQNKVWFDYNAGSGVVRERKS
;
A
#
# COMPACT_ATOMS: atom_id res chain seq x y z
N MET A 1 -19.48 7.91 -58.92
CA MET A 1 -20.15 7.37 -57.71
C MET A 1 -19.51 6.10 -57.12
N ALA A 2 -18.52 5.46 -57.75
CA ALA A 2 -17.86 4.26 -57.21
C ALA A 2 -16.81 4.54 -56.12
N SER A 3 -16.05 5.65 -56.25
CA SER A 3 -14.99 6.04 -55.31
C SER A 3 -15.52 6.38 -53.91
N THR A 4 -16.69 7.01 -53.82
CA THR A 4 -17.33 7.38 -52.53
C THR A 4 -17.86 6.16 -51.76
N LYS A 5 -18.33 5.12 -52.45
CA LYS A 5 -18.78 3.86 -51.83
C LYS A 5 -17.62 3.03 -51.27
N ALA A 6 -16.48 3.02 -51.97
CA ALA A 6 -15.28 2.32 -51.51
C ALA A 6 -14.66 2.99 -50.26
N GLY A 7 -14.64 4.34 -50.22
CA GLY A 7 -14.17 5.09 -49.05
C GLY A 7 -15.04 4.87 -47.81
N LEU A 8 -16.37 4.83 -47.98
CA LEU A 8 -17.30 4.56 -46.88
C LEU A 8 -17.14 3.12 -46.33
N PHE A 9 -16.97 2.13 -47.22
CA PHE A 9 -16.80 0.74 -46.81
C PHE A 9 -15.51 0.54 -46.00
N ASN A 10 -14.39 1.15 -46.41
CA ASN A 10 -13.14 1.10 -45.64
C ASN A 10 -13.28 1.75 -44.26
N PHE A 11 -14.00 2.86 -44.15
CA PHE A 11 -14.27 3.50 -42.86
C PHE A 11 -15.07 2.59 -41.91
N ILE A 12 -16.08 1.89 -42.44
CA ILE A 12 -16.89 0.94 -41.67
C ILE A 12 -16.03 -0.22 -41.19
N VAL A 13 -15.19 -0.79 -42.06
CA VAL A 13 -14.31 -1.92 -41.70
C VAL A 13 -13.29 -1.51 -40.63
N ILE A 14 -12.62 -0.35 -40.78
CA ILE A 14 -11.67 0.15 -39.79
C ILE A 14 -12.36 0.41 -38.45
N GLY A 15 -13.54 1.04 -38.47
CA GLY A 15 -14.33 1.27 -37.26
C GLY A 15 -14.73 -0.02 -36.55
N LEU A 16 -15.10 -1.05 -37.31
CA LEU A 16 -15.48 -2.36 -36.77
C LEU A 16 -14.27 -3.08 -36.17
N VAL A 17 -13.10 -3.01 -36.80
CA VAL A 17 -11.85 -3.57 -36.25
C VAL A 17 -11.46 -2.87 -34.94
N LEU A 18 -11.53 -1.54 -34.89
CA LEU A 18 -11.25 -0.78 -33.66
C LEU A 18 -12.25 -1.13 -32.54
N ALA A 19 -13.53 -1.28 -32.87
CA ALA A 19 -14.54 -1.67 -31.89
C ALA A 19 -14.29 -3.08 -31.33
N VAL A 20 -13.91 -4.04 -32.18
CA VAL A 20 -13.57 -5.40 -31.76
C VAL A 20 -12.32 -5.41 -30.87
N MET A 21 -11.29 -4.64 -31.23
CA MET A 21 -10.08 -4.52 -30.40
C MET A 21 -10.38 -3.86 -29.04
N ALA A 22 -11.17 -2.78 -29.01
CA ALA A 22 -11.57 -2.13 -27.78
C ALA A 22 -12.40 -3.07 -26.89
N ALA A 23 -13.37 -3.80 -27.47
CA ALA A 23 -14.19 -4.76 -26.74
C ALA A 23 -13.35 -5.93 -26.18
N SER A 24 -12.40 -6.45 -26.97
CA SER A 24 -11.47 -7.50 -26.54
C SER A 24 -10.57 -7.03 -25.39
N TYR A 25 -10.03 -5.81 -25.50
CA TYR A 25 -9.23 -5.21 -24.43
C TYR A 25 -10.06 -5.02 -23.16
N VAL A 26 -11.28 -4.49 -23.27
CA VAL A 26 -12.18 -4.36 -22.11
C VAL A 26 -12.46 -5.73 -21.51
N TYR A 27 -12.83 -6.74 -22.30
CA TYR A 27 -13.21 -8.05 -21.79
C TYR A 27 -12.06 -8.82 -21.12
N HIS A 28 -10.83 -8.70 -21.64
CA HIS A 28 -9.70 -9.48 -21.15
C HIS A 28 -8.76 -8.72 -20.23
N ALA A 29 -8.55 -7.42 -20.42
CA ALA A 29 -7.59 -6.65 -19.64
C ALA A 29 -8.20 -6.06 -18.37
N THR A 30 -9.45 -5.56 -18.41
CA THR A 30 -10.07 -4.92 -17.23
C THR A 30 -10.20 -5.83 -16.01
N PRO A 31 -10.66 -7.10 -16.10
CA PRO A 31 -10.76 -7.95 -14.91
C PRO A 31 -9.38 -8.26 -14.32
N ILE A 32 -8.34 -8.42 -15.14
CA ILE A 32 -6.97 -8.67 -14.69
C ILE A 32 -6.42 -7.45 -13.95
N ILE A 33 -6.71 -6.24 -14.44
CA ILE A 33 -6.29 -4.99 -13.80
C ILE A 33 -6.99 -4.82 -12.45
N GLU A 34 -8.30 -5.08 -12.38
CA GLU A 34 -9.06 -5.00 -11.12
C GLU A 34 -8.61 -6.04 -10.08
N GLU A 35 -8.37 -7.27 -10.50
CA GLU A 35 -7.83 -8.33 -9.63
C GLU A 35 -6.42 -7.99 -9.12
N ALA A 36 -5.55 -7.49 -10.01
CA ALA A 36 -4.21 -7.05 -9.64
C ALA A 36 -4.26 -5.89 -8.64
N GLU A 37 -5.12 -4.88 -8.86
CA GLU A 37 -5.29 -3.75 -7.94
C GLU A 37 -5.78 -4.21 -6.56
N LYS A 38 -6.71 -5.17 -6.52
CA LYS A 38 -7.21 -5.73 -5.26
C LYS A 38 -6.13 -6.50 -4.50
N VAL A 39 -5.43 -7.41 -5.16
CA VAL A 39 -4.34 -8.20 -4.55
C VAL A 39 -3.24 -7.27 -4.05
N ASN A 40 -2.95 -6.22 -4.81
CA ASN A 40 -1.99 -5.19 -4.45
C ASN A 40 -2.37 -4.44 -3.17
N LYS A 41 -3.64 -4.05 -3.03
CA LYS A 41 -4.16 -3.47 -1.79
C LYS A 41 -4.02 -4.47 -0.64
N GLU A 42 -4.54 -5.68 -0.77
CA GLU A 42 -4.44 -6.67 0.32
C GLU A 42 -2.97 -6.92 0.75
N ASN A 43 -2.04 -7.02 -0.21
CA ASN A 43 -0.61 -7.15 0.08
C ASN A 43 -0.07 -5.93 0.85
N ALA A 44 -0.40 -4.70 0.45
CA ALA A 44 0.07 -3.50 1.12
C ALA A 44 -0.41 -3.40 2.57
N VAL A 45 -1.66 -3.79 2.87
CA VAL A 45 -2.14 -3.88 4.27
C VAL A 45 -1.37 -4.96 5.05
N ALA A 46 -1.13 -6.11 4.44
CA ALA A 46 -0.37 -7.20 5.05
C ALA A 46 1.08 -6.78 5.36
N GLN A 47 1.75 -6.05 4.45
CA GLN A 47 3.08 -5.50 4.70
C GLN A 47 3.05 -4.47 5.83
N PHE A 48 2.03 -3.60 5.89
CA PHE A 48 1.87 -2.65 6.99
C PHE A 48 1.73 -3.37 8.34
N GLN A 49 0.85 -4.37 8.40
CA GLN A 49 0.69 -5.20 9.60
C GLN A 49 1.98 -5.92 9.98
N ARG A 50 2.77 -6.39 9.00
CA ARG A 50 4.08 -6.99 9.23
C ARG A 50 5.04 -6.01 9.89
N VAL A 51 5.14 -4.77 9.40
CA VAL A 51 5.99 -3.72 10.00
C VAL A 51 5.56 -3.45 11.44
N VAL A 52 4.26 -3.33 11.70
CA VAL A 52 3.72 -3.15 13.06
C VAL A 52 4.14 -4.28 14.00
N MET A 53 4.04 -5.52 13.53
CA MET A 53 4.41 -6.70 14.30
C MET A 53 5.92 -6.83 14.51
N LEU A 54 6.74 -6.47 13.52
CA LEU A 54 8.20 -6.44 13.65
C LEU A 54 8.65 -5.40 14.68
N ALA A 55 8.07 -4.20 14.65
CA ALA A 55 8.32 -3.16 15.64
C ALA A 55 8.02 -3.65 17.06
N ARG A 56 6.84 -4.28 17.24
CA ARG A 56 6.44 -4.87 18.51
C ARG A 56 7.37 -5.99 18.97
N ALA A 57 7.79 -6.87 18.06
CA ALA A 57 8.70 -7.95 18.38
C ALA A 57 10.06 -7.42 18.88
N GLN A 58 10.59 -6.37 18.23
CA GLN A 58 11.80 -5.70 18.69
C GLN A 58 11.61 -5.03 20.05
N TRP A 59 10.48 -4.35 20.27
CA TRP A 59 10.17 -3.79 21.58
C TRP A 59 10.07 -4.87 22.66
N ILE A 60 9.46 -6.02 22.38
CA ILE A 60 9.40 -7.15 23.33
C ILE A 60 10.80 -7.58 23.75
N LYS A 61 11.75 -7.58 22.81
CA LYS A 61 13.14 -7.98 23.02
C LYS A 61 13.95 -6.91 23.77
N THR A 62 13.85 -5.65 23.38
CA THR A 62 14.74 -4.58 23.88
C THR A 62 14.12 -3.74 25.00
N LYS A 63 12.79 -3.67 25.07
CA LYS A 63 12.02 -2.77 25.94
C LYS A 63 12.36 -1.29 25.79
N GLN A 64 12.96 -0.89 24.67
CA GLN A 64 13.32 0.49 24.37
C GLN A 64 12.18 1.22 23.67
N SER A 65 12.03 2.53 23.93
CA SER A 65 11.03 3.39 23.29
C SER A 65 11.33 3.69 21.81
N LYS A 66 12.55 3.41 21.36
CA LYS A 66 12.97 3.45 19.95
C LYS A 66 13.40 2.04 19.54
N VAL A 67 12.85 1.54 18.43
CA VAL A 67 13.18 0.22 17.90
C VAL A 67 13.66 0.33 16.46
N LEU A 68 14.59 -0.55 16.09
CA LEU A 68 15.13 -0.63 14.74
C LEU A 68 14.37 -1.68 13.94
N ILE A 69 13.76 -1.26 12.83
CA ILE A 69 13.17 -2.15 11.85
C ILE A 69 14.16 -2.30 10.71
N TYR A 70 14.67 -3.52 10.55
CA TYR A 70 15.57 -3.86 9.46
C TYR A 70 14.78 -4.20 8.21
N GLU A 71 15.31 -3.77 7.08
CA GLU A 71 14.81 -4.18 5.78
C GLU A 71 15.06 -5.71 5.61
N THR A 72 14.00 -6.49 5.37
CA THR A 72 14.06 -7.96 5.30
C THR A 72 13.87 -8.51 3.89
N ASP A 73 14.96 -8.87 3.20
CA ASP A 73 14.88 -9.49 1.89
C ASP A 73 14.58 -10.98 2.02
N PHE A 74 13.89 -11.50 1.01
CA PHE A 74 13.74 -12.93 0.82
C PHE A 74 14.70 -13.36 -0.27
N ASP A 75 15.58 -14.31 0.04
CA ASP A 75 16.36 -14.94 -1.03
C ASP A 75 15.49 -15.94 -1.82
N ALA A 76 15.99 -16.39 -2.97
CA ALA A 76 15.30 -17.35 -3.84
C ALA A 76 15.01 -18.71 -3.16
N SER A 77 15.54 -18.96 -1.95
CA SER A 77 15.25 -20.15 -1.15
C SER A 77 14.18 -19.93 -0.08
N GLY A 78 13.58 -18.74 -0.03
CA GLY A 78 12.58 -18.35 0.97
C GLY A 78 13.17 -18.00 2.33
N SER A 79 14.49 -17.88 2.44
CA SER A 79 15.17 -17.52 3.68
C SER A 79 15.18 -15.99 3.86
N VAL A 80 14.86 -15.54 5.07
CA VAL A 80 14.76 -14.12 5.41
C VAL A 80 16.16 -13.58 5.72
N LYS A 81 16.68 -12.71 4.85
CA LYS A 81 17.91 -11.96 5.10
C LYS A 81 17.57 -10.56 5.57
N GLN A 82 17.93 -10.24 6.80
CA GLN A 82 17.85 -8.86 7.30
C GLN A 82 19.06 -8.08 6.80
N GLN A 83 18.83 -7.02 6.02
CA GLN A 83 19.86 -6.03 5.73
C GLN A 83 20.09 -5.20 7.00
N LYS A 84 21.20 -5.46 7.69
CA LYS A 84 21.54 -4.78 8.96
C LYS A 84 22.10 -3.37 8.76
N GLU A 85 22.41 -3.00 7.52
CA GLU A 85 23.05 -1.73 7.16
C GLU A 85 22.04 -0.59 7.00
N VAL A 86 20.76 -0.91 6.73
CA VAL A 86 19.66 0.05 6.60
C VAL A 86 18.58 -0.32 7.62
N ALA A 87 18.58 0.40 8.75
CA ALA A 87 17.59 0.23 9.81
C ALA A 87 16.77 1.51 9.94
N ALA A 88 15.45 1.37 9.85
CA ALA A 88 14.52 2.44 10.14
C ALA A 88 14.28 2.52 11.66
N GLU A 89 14.45 3.70 12.24
CA GLU A 89 14.11 3.97 13.63
C GLU A 89 12.61 4.26 13.76
N VAL A 90 11.93 3.47 14.58
CA VAL A 90 10.51 3.66 14.86
C VAL A 90 10.30 3.89 16.35
N PHE A 91 9.60 4.96 16.68
CA PHE A 91 9.16 5.22 18.05
C PHE A 91 7.98 4.32 18.40
N VAL A 92 7.96 3.79 19.62
CA VAL A 92 6.90 2.91 20.13
C VAL A 92 6.40 3.43 21.48
N ASN A 93 5.09 3.29 21.71
CA ASN A 93 4.50 3.68 22.98
C ASN A 93 4.78 2.66 24.11
N ALA A 94 4.30 2.98 25.32
CA ALA A 94 4.45 2.13 26.50
C ALA A 94 3.87 0.71 26.35
N LYS A 95 2.96 0.48 25.38
CA LYS A 95 2.39 -0.83 25.06
C LYS A 95 3.19 -1.58 23.97
N GLY A 96 4.27 -0.99 23.48
CA GLY A 96 5.14 -1.54 22.44
C GLY A 96 4.56 -1.45 21.04
N TRP A 97 3.59 -0.56 20.81
CA TRP A 97 3.01 -0.34 19.49
C TRP A 97 3.66 0.87 18.81
N PRO A 98 3.96 0.79 17.51
CA PRO A 98 4.63 1.86 16.80
C PRO A 98 3.76 3.12 16.67
N GLU A 99 4.38 4.25 16.94
CA GLU A 99 3.81 5.59 16.74
C GLU A 99 4.58 6.37 15.66
N GLY A 100 5.40 5.67 14.86
CA GLY A 100 6.12 6.26 13.75
C GLY A 100 7.31 7.10 14.22
N LEU A 101 7.23 8.41 14.00
CA LEU A 101 8.28 9.36 14.32
C LEU A 101 8.19 9.83 15.77
N GLU A 102 9.25 10.48 16.25
CA GLU A 102 9.19 11.20 17.53
C GLU A 102 8.20 12.38 17.44
N ALA A 103 7.58 12.74 18.56
CA ALA A 103 6.57 13.79 18.58
C ALA A 103 7.07 15.08 17.90
N ASN A 104 6.25 15.63 17.00
CA ASN A 104 6.52 16.84 16.19
C ASN A 104 7.56 16.71 15.06
N GLN A 105 8.01 15.50 14.70
CA GLN A 105 8.97 15.31 13.60
C GLN A 105 8.35 15.11 12.21
N GLY A 106 7.02 15.18 12.08
CA GLY A 106 6.33 15.07 10.79
C GLY A 106 5.05 14.25 10.88
N ASN A 107 4.63 13.71 9.73
CA ASN A 107 3.51 12.80 9.62
C ASN A 107 3.97 11.38 10.00
N ALA A 108 3.52 10.92 11.17
CA ALA A 108 3.91 9.64 11.74
C ALA A 108 3.28 8.46 10.99
N CYS A 109 2.05 8.59 10.53
CA CYS A 109 1.37 7.52 9.80
C CYS A 109 1.93 7.34 8.40
N GLU A 110 2.29 8.44 7.74
CA GLU A 110 2.95 8.46 6.43
C GLU A 110 4.31 7.80 6.57
N TYR A 111 5.08 8.13 7.60
CA TYR A 111 6.34 7.45 7.88
C TYR A 111 6.15 5.92 8.03
N LEU A 112 5.22 5.48 8.89
CA LEU A 112 4.91 4.04 9.04
C LEU A 112 4.48 3.39 7.73
N PHE A 113 3.74 4.11 6.89
CA PHE A 113 3.31 3.63 5.59
C PHE A 113 4.48 3.48 4.63
N THR A 114 5.40 4.46 4.58
CA THR A 114 6.61 4.34 3.74
C THR A 114 7.43 3.11 4.11
N LEU A 115 7.56 2.80 5.41
CA LEU A 115 8.27 1.59 5.87
C LEU A 115 7.63 0.29 5.39
N ALA A 116 6.31 0.29 5.20
CA ALA A 116 5.57 -0.85 4.67
C ALA A 116 5.65 -0.95 3.15
N THR A 117 5.80 0.17 2.44
CA THR A 117 5.77 0.25 0.98
C THR A 117 7.15 0.31 0.32
N LEU A 118 8.24 0.37 1.09
CA LEU A 118 9.65 0.44 0.61
C LEU A 118 10.00 -0.60 -0.48
N ARG A 119 9.30 -1.73 -0.55
CA ARG A 119 9.65 -2.82 -1.46
C ARG A 119 8.94 -2.83 -2.81
N GLU A 120 7.72 -2.29 -2.96
CA GLU A 120 6.90 -2.73 -4.11
C GLU A 120 5.91 -1.72 -4.74
N PHE A 121 5.80 -0.44 -4.32
CA PHE A 121 4.65 0.36 -4.75
C PHE A 121 4.89 1.73 -5.39
N ASP A 122 4.48 1.79 -6.67
CA ASP A 122 4.14 2.99 -7.45
C ASP A 122 2.65 3.38 -7.24
N MET A 123 2.13 3.27 -6.00
CA MET A 123 0.79 3.75 -5.60
C MET A 123 0.86 5.01 -4.72
N SER A 124 2.06 5.54 -4.49
CA SER A 124 2.30 6.67 -3.59
C SER A 124 1.51 7.94 -3.95
N SER A 125 1.10 8.12 -5.20
CA SER A 125 0.45 9.36 -5.65
C SER A 125 -1.04 9.48 -5.30
N ASP A 126 -1.73 8.38 -5.00
CA ASP A 126 -3.20 8.37 -4.79
C ASP A 126 -3.64 8.05 -3.35
N VAL A 127 -2.70 7.75 -2.45
CA VAL A 127 -3.00 7.45 -1.05
C VAL A 127 -2.88 8.73 -0.21
N SER A 128 -4.01 9.16 0.34
CA SER A 128 -4.06 10.21 1.35
C SER A 128 -3.94 9.61 2.75
N VAL A 129 -3.11 10.23 3.59
CA VAL A 129 -2.82 9.77 4.95
C VAL A 129 -3.28 10.81 5.96
N SER A 130 -3.91 10.38 7.04
CA SER A 130 -4.32 11.26 8.13
C SER A 130 -3.87 10.76 9.50
N ASP A 131 -3.37 11.69 10.31
CA ASP A 131 -2.81 11.44 11.63
C ASP A 131 -3.69 12.08 12.69
N LYS A 132 -4.10 11.29 13.67
CA LYS A 132 -4.87 11.79 14.82
C LYS A 132 -4.37 11.13 16.08
N TYR A 133 -4.18 11.92 17.13
CA TYR A 133 -3.95 11.38 18.46
C TYR A 133 -5.27 11.35 19.23
N VAL A 134 -5.69 10.15 19.64
CA VAL A 134 -6.91 9.93 20.40
C VAL A 134 -6.54 9.16 21.67
N ASN A 135 -6.91 9.70 22.83
CA ASN A 135 -6.53 9.15 24.14
C ASN A 135 -5.01 8.93 24.29
N GLY A 136 -4.20 9.82 23.70
CA GLY A 136 -2.74 9.74 23.77
C GLY A 136 -2.10 8.67 22.86
N TYR A 137 -2.86 8.07 21.95
CA TYR A 137 -2.34 7.08 20.99
C TYR A 137 -2.52 7.56 19.55
N LEU A 138 -1.53 7.26 18.70
CA LEU A 138 -1.62 7.51 17.27
C LEU A 138 -2.73 6.67 16.62
N GLN A 139 -3.57 7.32 15.83
CA GLN A 139 -4.53 6.73 14.93
C GLN A 139 -4.25 7.20 13.51
N CYS A 140 -4.14 6.23 12.60
CA CYS A 140 -3.90 6.46 11.19
C CYS A 140 -5.11 6.06 10.39
N ALA A 141 -5.44 6.86 9.37
CA ALA A 141 -6.37 6.45 8.32
C ALA A 141 -5.72 6.66 6.97
N PHE A 142 -5.76 5.62 6.14
CA PHE A 142 -5.20 5.59 4.80
C PHE A 142 -6.35 5.52 3.81
N SER A 143 -6.45 6.48 2.90
CA SER A 143 -7.59 6.61 2.00
C SER A 143 -7.17 6.71 0.54
N ILE A 144 -7.87 5.98 -0.31
CA ILE A 144 -7.72 6.02 -1.78
C ILE A 144 -8.98 6.65 -2.34
N GLN A 145 -8.85 7.66 -3.22
CA GLN A 145 -9.99 8.38 -3.81
C GLN A 145 -11.01 8.87 -2.74
N ASN A 146 -10.51 9.44 -1.64
CA ASN A 146 -11.31 9.92 -0.49
C ASN A 146 -12.13 8.86 0.27
N LYS A 147 -11.92 7.57 0.02
CA LYS A 147 -12.48 6.49 0.83
C LYS A 147 -11.42 5.86 1.70
N VAL A 148 -11.70 5.75 3.01
CA VAL A 148 -10.80 5.04 3.93
C VAL A 148 -10.71 3.60 3.50
N TRP A 149 -9.48 3.17 3.21
CA TRP A 149 -9.14 1.83 2.80
C TRP A 149 -8.74 0.97 4.00
N PHE A 150 -7.88 1.48 4.89
CA PHE A 150 -7.63 0.85 6.19
C PHE A 150 -7.26 1.87 7.28
N ASP A 151 -7.43 1.44 8.53
CA ASP A 151 -7.07 2.21 9.71
C ASP A 151 -6.11 1.44 10.63
N TYR A 152 -5.28 2.19 11.36
CA TYR A 152 -4.36 1.66 12.36
C TYR A 152 -4.51 2.39 13.69
N ASN A 153 -4.46 1.65 14.80
CA ASN A 153 -4.56 2.19 16.15
C ASN A 153 -3.37 1.74 17.01
N ALA A 154 -2.49 2.67 17.38
CA ALA A 154 -1.33 2.39 18.23
C ALA A 154 -1.70 2.06 19.69
N GLY A 155 -2.93 2.33 20.12
CA GLY A 155 -3.41 1.93 21.46
C GLY A 155 -3.63 0.42 21.59
N SER A 156 -3.89 -0.28 20.48
CA SER A 156 -4.18 -1.71 20.42
C SER A 156 -3.35 -2.50 19.42
N GLY A 157 -2.62 -1.83 18.52
CA GLY A 157 -1.88 -2.45 17.43
C GLY A 157 -2.75 -3.00 16.30
N VAL A 158 -4.05 -2.71 16.31
CA VAL A 158 -4.99 -3.26 15.34
C VAL A 158 -4.86 -2.50 14.02
N VAL A 159 -4.68 -3.26 12.95
CA VAL A 159 -4.86 -2.81 11.57
C VAL A 159 -6.22 -3.32 11.11
N ARG A 160 -7.06 -2.44 10.58
CA ARG A 160 -8.42 -2.78 10.17
C ARG A 160 -8.68 -2.30 8.75
N GLU A 161 -8.89 -3.26 7.86
CA GLU A 161 -9.38 -2.98 6.52
C GLU A 161 -10.84 -2.55 6.56
N ARG A 162 -11.16 -1.53 5.76
CA ARG A 162 -12.52 -1.10 5.48
C ARG A 162 -12.94 -1.77 4.17
N LYS A 163 -14.00 -2.56 4.24
CA LYS A 163 -14.69 -3.04 3.04
C LYS A 163 -15.33 -1.81 2.38
N SER A 164 -14.68 -1.27 1.35
CA SER A 164 -15.30 -0.30 0.44
C SER A 164 -16.17 -1.00 -0.59
#